data_AF-A0A931KPX9-F1
#
_entry.id   AF-A0A931KPX9-F1
#
_cell.length_a   1.000
_cell.length_b   1.000
_cell.length_c   1.000
_cell.angle_alpha   90.00
_cell.angle_beta   90.00
_cell.angle_gamma   90.00
#
_symmetry.space_group_name_H-M   'P 1'
#
loop_
_entity.id
_entity.type
_entity.pdbx_description
1 polymer ?
#
loop_
_entity_poly.entity_id
_entity_poly.type
_entity_poly.pdbx_seq_one_letter_code
_entity_poly.pdbx_strand_id
1 'polypeptide(L)'
;MRVFIPENIEIEELLKKTPPKNNGKPKKDYLAYVMGVVSEEIFKRRNRLEVDEYVPIYSKLLKELIGSNYNKYLDYLRRTKILKRNKQYTEGKSRGYYFNKPYLKGFKPYTIKDRKLRLKLKTYFEKEERAAVRKLPYLHKWIKSGKLSIEKDLAQSVLPLKYNEKINAPKSSKSKMSKEEIANISMYCWQRSIDSFYNGIYVNRFTVDDGGGRLHTALTNISRSFRKYLKYDNQTLVHVDIANSQPYFAAVLLNPSFWESSMLNSRQRQRIRQKLNKRKKHPQPQNEPKAKKEGFEISPKLKSDIKYNKYYSLLMVLKSDESESQREFERYKKYVSSGQFYQKVADEFNNAVKPRKDAMREDVKKWMFEVFFSKNPPFLVESLERPQSKLFRQLFPAVSQIFKIIKKDKHNTLALLLQNLESQALLHCICRLIARKHPKIPLFTIHDSVVTTVGNEGIVKEIMHQELERLTGLPPTLRIKIWDEHYDE
;
A
#
# COMPACT_ATOMS: atom_id res chain seq x y z
N MET A 1 -19.20 18.51 5.86
CA MET A 1 -18.48 17.38 5.25
C MET A 1 -18.72 17.41 3.76
N ARG A 2 -17.69 17.21 2.93
CA ARG A 2 -17.82 17.16 1.47
C ARG A 2 -17.65 15.73 0.96
N VAL A 3 -18.42 15.37 -0.05
CA VAL A 3 -18.29 14.12 -0.83
C VAL A 3 -18.22 14.47 -2.30
N PHE A 4 -17.73 13.57 -3.15
CA PHE A 4 -17.69 13.80 -4.59
C PHE A 4 -18.75 12.95 -5.28
N ILE A 5 -19.57 13.59 -6.12
CA ILE A 5 -20.63 12.94 -6.89
C ILE A 5 -20.43 13.23 -8.38
N PRO A 6 -21.01 12.43 -9.29
CA PRO A 6 -20.97 12.74 -10.72
C PRO A 6 -21.45 14.16 -11.02
N GLU A 7 -20.70 14.88 -11.86
CA GLU A 7 -20.93 16.31 -12.12
C GLU A 7 -22.30 16.60 -12.75
N ASN A 8 -22.78 15.68 -13.58
CA ASN A 8 -24.04 15.77 -14.31
C ASN A 8 -25.26 15.33 -13.49
N ILE A 9 -25.10 15.11 -12.18
CA ILE A 9 -26.22 14.83 -11.28
C ILE A 9 -26.60 16.10 -10.51
N GLU A 10 -27.83 16.55 -10.71
CA GLU A 10 -28.53 17.45 -9.81
C GLU A 10 -29.51 16.66 -8.96
N ILE A 11 -29.20 16.49 -7.66
CA ILE A 11 -29.92 15.54 -6.79
C ILE A 11 -31.38 15.98 -6.59
N GLU A 12 -31.62 17.28 -6.46
CA GLU A 12 -32.99 17.83 -6.39
C GLU A 12 -33.81 17.45 -7.62
N GLU A 13 -33.27 17.65 -8.81
CA GLU A 13 -33.97 17.32 -10.05
C GLU A 13 -34.19 15.82 -10.20
N LEU A 14 -33.19 15.01 -9.86
CA LEU A 14 -33.30 13.55 -9.89
C LEU A 14 -34.45 13.06 -9.01
N LEU A 15 -34.57 13.59 -7.80
CA LEU A 15 -35.63 13.24 -6.85
C LEU A 15 -37.00 13.75 -7.29
N LYS A 16 -37.07 14.87 -8.03
CA LYS A 16 -38.31 15.37 -8.65
C LYS A 16 -38.75 14.51 -9.83
N LYS A 17 -37.85 14.23 -10.78
CA LYS A 17 -38.10 13.47 -12.02
C LYS A 17 -38.40 12.00 -11.76
N THR A 18 -37.71 11.39 -10.80
CA THR A 18 -37.89 9.98 -10.44
C THR A 18 -38.15 9.84 -8.95
N PRO A 19 -39.40 10.06 -8.51
CA PRO A 19 -39.72 9.96 -7.09
C PRO A 19 -39.51 8.53 -6.59
N PRO A 20 -39.10 8.36 -5.33
CA PRO A 20 -38.96 7.06 -4.70
C PRO A 20 -40.33 6.40 -4.51
N LYS A 21 -40.54 5.22 -5.14
CA LYS A 21 -41.70 4.35 -4.84
C LYS A 21 -41.71 3.97 -3.35
N ASN A 22 -42.91 3.84 -2.78
CA ASN A 22 -43.28 3.49 -1.39
C ASN A 22 -42.15 2.98 -0.46
N ASN A 23 -42.16 3.48 0.78
CA ASN A 23 -41.14 3.39 1.85
C ASN A 23 -40.08 4.51 1.85
N GLY A 24 -40.53 5.71 2.27
CA GLY A 24 -39.70 6.78 2.82
C GLY A 24 -38.69 7.41 1.87
N LYS A 25 -39.01 8.61 1.36
CA LYS A 25 -38.19 9.37 0.41
C LYS A 25 -36.69 9.34 0.78
N PRO A 26 -35.77 8.88 -0.11
CA PRO A 26 -34.34 8.97 0.13
C PRO A 26 -33.98 10.42 0.42
N LYS A 27 -33.36 10.64 1.58
CA LYS A 27 -32.86 11.96 1.93
C LYS A 27 -31.72 12.32 0.97
N LYS A 28 -31.78 13.53 0.41
CA LYS A 28 -30.80 14.07 -0.54
C LYS A 28 -29.35 13.80 -0.13
N ASP A 29 -29.01 14.17 1.11
CA ASP A 29 -27.63 14.07 1.60
C ASP A 29 -27.15 12.64 1.84
N TYR A 30 -28.07 11.74 2.16
CA TYR A 30 -27.75 10.33 2.32
C TYR A 30 -27.53 9.67 0.95
N LEU A 31 -28.30 10.08 -0.06
CA LEU A 31 -28.09 9.66 -1.45
C LEU A 31 -26.73 10.17 -1.98
N ALA A 32 -26.43 11.45 -1.73
CA ALA A 32 -25.14 12.06 -2.02
C ALA A 32 -23.99 11.30 -1.33
N TYR A 33 -24.16 10.95 -0.06
CA TYR A 33 -23.17 10.19 0.70
C TYR A 33 -22.90 8.82 0.09
N VAL A 34 -23.94 8.07 -0.30
CA VAL A 34 -23.75 6.74 -0.95
C VAL A 34 -23.00 6.86 -2.28
N MET A 35 -23.35 7.84 -3.12
CA MET A 35 -22.57 8.13 -4.33
C MET A 35 -21.13 8.50 -3.98
N GLY A 36 -20.94 9.32 -2.95
CA GLY A 36 -19.64 9.70 -2.41
C GLY A 36 -18.77 8.52 -1.96
N VAL A 37 -19.37 7.49 -1.36
CA VAL A 37 -18.67 6.24 -0.99
C VAL A 37 -18.22 5.48 -2.23
N VAL A 38 -19.03 5.43 -3.29
CA VAL A 38 -18.63 4.82 -4.58
C VAL A 38 -17.47 5.60 -5.21
N SER A 39 -17.58 6.92 -5.29
CA SER A 39 -16.51 7.81 -5.79
C SER A 39 -15.22 7.68 -4.98
N GLU A 40 -15.34 7.45 -3.66
CA GLU A 40 -14.19 7.23 -2.78
C GLU A 40 -13.51 5.87 -3.03
N GLU A 41 -14.28 4.81 -3.22
CA GLU A 41 -13.70 3.51 -3.56
C GLU A 41 -13.09 3.50 -4.97
N ILE A 42 -13.65 4.27 -5.91
CA ILE A 42 -13.02 4.54 -7.22
C ILE A 42 -11.65 5.20 -7.02
N PHE A 43 -11.59 6.27 -6.22
CA PHE A 43 -10.34 6.97 -5.93
C PHE A 43 -9.25 6.05 -5.33
N LYS A 44 -9.62 5.24 -4.32
CA LYS A 44 -8.70 4.29 -3.68
C LYS A 44 -8.22 3.18 -4.61
N ARG A 45 -9.08 2.74 -5.54
CA ARG A 45 -8.85 1.57 -6.39
C ARG A 45 -8.51 1.92 -7.84
N ARG A 46 -8.28 3.21 -8.14
CA ARG A 46 -8.03 3.75 -9.48
C ARG A 46 -7.12 2.87 -10.36
N ASN A 47 -6.02 2.35 -9.80
CA ASN A 47 -5.06 1.50 -10.52
C ASN A 47 -5.60 0.12 -10.94
N ARG A 48 -6.76 -0.32 -10.41
CA ARG A 48 -7.38 -1.62 -10.72
C ARG A 48 -8.62 -1.51 -11.59
N LEU A 49 -9.17 -0.29 -11.75
CA LEU A 49 -10.45 -0.07 -12.43
C LEU A 49 -10.40 -0.42 -13.92
N GLU A 50 -9.24 -0.27 -14.56
CA GLU A 50 -9.06 -0.66 -15.96
C GLU A 50 -9.39 -2.15 -16.17
N VAL A 51 -9.04 -3.02 -15.21
CA VAL A 51 -9.24 -4.48 -15.29
C VAL A 51 -10.58 -4.90 -14.66
N ASP A 52 -10.91 -4.32 -13.51
CA ASP A 52 -12.15 -4.56 -12.77
C ASP A 52 -12.82 -3.23 -12.42
N GLU A 53 -13.77 -2.84 -13.26
CA GLU A 53 -14.53 -1.60 -13.12
C GLU A 53 -15.35 -1.55 -11.82
N TYR A 54 -15.69 -2.69 -11.20
CA TYR A 54 -16.56 -2.67 -10.02
C TYR A 54 -15.79 -2.40 -8.72
N VAL A 55 -16.30 -1.46 -7.92
CA VAL A 55 -15.77 -1.18 -6.59
C VAL A 55 -16.61 -1.85 -5.49
N PRO A 56 -16.00 -2.57 -4.54
CA PRO A 56 -16.73 -3.21 -3.46
C PRO A 56 -17.25 -2.17 -2.45
N ILE A 57 -18.53 -2.27 -2.10
CA ILE A 57 -19.16 -1.40 -1.11
C ILE A 57 -19.48 -2.21 0.15
N TYR A 58 -18.89 -1.81 1.27
CA TYR A 58 -18.99 -2.52 2.54
C TYR A 58 -20.33 -2.22 3.21
N SER A 59 -21.25 -3.17 3.15
CA SER A 59 -22.58 -3.07 3.75
C SER A 59 -22.55 -2.77 5.25
N LYS A 60 -21.59 -3.34 5.99
CA LYS A 60 -21.39 -3.09 7.42
C LYS A 60 -21.14 -1.61 7.70
N LEU A 61 -20.28 -0.97 6.90
CA LEU A 61 -19.95 0.46 7.02
C LEU A 61 -21.17 1.33 6.71
N LEU A 62 -21.90 1.03 5.62
CA LEU A 62 -23.11 1.77 5.29
C LEU A 62 -24.19 1.60 6.36
N LYS A 63 -24.39 0.39 6.88
CA LYS A 63 -25.34 0.12 7.97
C LYS A 63 -24.94 0.91 9.23
N GLU A 64 -23.65 0.91 9.58
CA GLU A 64 -23.13 1.66 10.71
C GLU A 64 -23.37 3.17 10.53
N LEU A 65 -23.11 3.74 9.36
CA LEU A 65 -23.13 5.19 9.14
C LEU A 65 -24.51 5.74 8.78
N ILE A 66 -25.24 5.09 7.90
CA ILE A 66 -26.55 5.57 7.40
C ILE A 66 -27.75 4.68 7.78
N GLY A 67 -27.53 3.64 8.59
CA GLY A 67 -28.57 2.80 9.19
C GLY A 67 -28.94 1.59 8.34
N SER A 68 -29.77 0.70 8.90
CA SER A 68 -30.21 -0.56 8.25
C SER A 68 -30.90 -0.36 6.90
N ASN A 69 -31.51 0.81 6.69
CA ASN A 69 -32.19 1.17 5.45
C ASN A 69 -31.25 1.63 4.34
N TYR A 70 -29.93 1.43 4.45
CA TYR A 70 -28.96 1.86 3.43
C TYR A 70 -29.25 1.29 2.02
N ASN A 71 -29.80 0.07 1.94
CA ASN A 71 -30.11 -0.59 0.68
C ASN A 71 -31.07 0.23 -0.18
N LYS A 72 -32.01 0.97 0.43
CA LYS A 72 -32.96 1.81 -0.33
C LYS A 72 -32.29 2.84 -1.22
N TYR A 73 -31.14 3.37 -0.79
CA TYR A 73 -30.35 4.32 -1.58
C TYR A 73 -29.64 3.64 -2.74
N LEU A 74 -29.06 2.46 -2.50
CA LEU A 74 -28.40 1.68 -3.55
C LEU A 74 -29.41 1.20 -4.60
N ASP A 75 -30.58 0.73 -4.18
CA ASP A 75 -31.63 0.27 -5.09
C ASP A 75 -32.26 1.42 -5.87
N TYR A 76 -32.42 2.59 -5.25
CA TYR A 76 -32.83 3.81 -5.96
C TYR A 76 -31.83 4.16 -7.08
N LEU A 77 -30.53 4.25 -6.77
CA LEU A 77 -29.48 4.57 -7.76
C LEU A 77 -29.37 3.54 -8.89
N ARG A 78 -29.70 2.27 -8.60
CA ARG A 78 -29.74 1.21 -9.62
C ARG A 78 -30.97 1.35 -10.52
N ARG A 79 -32.14 1.62 -9.95
CA ARG A 79 -33.38 1.80 -10.70
C ARG A 79 -33.30 3.01 -11.64
N THR A 80 -32.68 4.10 -11.19
CA THR A 80 -32.44 5.30 -12.02
C THR A 80 -31.28 5.13 -13.00
N LYS A 81 -30.68 3.94 -13.11
CA LYS A 81 -29.53 3.63 -13.97
C LYS A 81 -28.33 4.55 -13.71
N ILE A 82 -28.15 5.06 -12.50
CA ILE A 82 -26.93 5.77 -12.09
C ILE A 82 -25.82 4.77 -11.75
N LEU A 83 -26.17 3.72 -10.99
CA LEU A 83 -25.26 2.64 -10.62
C LEU A 83 -25.62 1.33 -11.32
N LYS A 84 -24.59 0.58 -11.72
CA LYS A 84 -24.67 -0.85 -12.02
C LYS A 84 -24.07 -1.66 -10.87
N ARG A 85 -24.49 -2.92 -10.75
CA ARG A 85 -24.04 -3.88 -9.73
C ARG A 85 -23.50 -5.13 -10.40
N ASN A 86 -22.46 -5.73 -9.84
CA ASN A 86 -21.96 -7.02 -10.33
C ASN A 86 -23.01 -8.14 -10.17
N LYS A 87 -22.98 -9.13 -11.07
CA LYS A 87 -24.01 -10.18 -11.16
C LYS A 87 -23.91 -11.23 -10.04
N GLN A 88 -22.71 -11.55 -9.56
CA GLN A 88 -22.49 -12.63 -8.58
C GLN A 88 -22.15 -12.08 -7.20
N TYR A 89 -22.96 -12.42 -6.20
CA TYR A 89 -22.58 -12.34 -4.80
C TYR A 89 -21.81 -13.62 -4.45
N THR A 90 -20.60 -13.47 -3.90
CA THR A 90 -19.86 -14.58 -3.30
C THR A 90 -19.88 -14.38 -1.79
N GLU A 91 -20.19 -15.43 -1.05
CA GLU A 91 -20.12 -15.39 0.41
C GLU A 91 -18.73 -14.92 0.88
N GLY A 92 -18.71 -14.00 1.85
CA GLY A 92 -17.49 -13.35 2.34
C GLY A 92 -16.96 -12.19 1.47
N LYS A 93 -17.55 -11.89 0.31
CA LYS A 93 -17.18 -10.73 -0.53
C LYS A 93 -18.26 -9.65 -0.53
N SER A 94 -17.83 -8.39 -0.49
CA SER A 94 -18.75 -7.25 -0.65
C SER A 94 -19.27 -7.15 -2.09
N ARG A 95 -20.52 -6.71 -2.25
CA ARG A 95 -21.12 -6.46 -3.57
C ARG A 95 -20.38 -5.32 -4.27
N GLY A 96 -20.15 -5.49 -5.58
CA GLY A 96 -19.47 -4.50 -6.42
C GLY A 96 -20.45 -3.55 -7.09
N TYR A 97 -20.14 -2.26 -7.08
CA TYR A 97 -20.93 -1.19 -7.71
C TYR A 97 -20.05 -0.35 -8.63
N TYR A 98 -20.66 0.29 -9.62
CA TYR A 98 -19.98 1.20 -10.54
C TYR A 98 -20.95 2.22 -11.12
N PHE A 99 -20.47 3.43 -11.46
CA PHE A 99 -21.28 4.43 -12.16
C PHE A 99 -21.47 4.04 -13.62
N ASN A 100 -22.68 4.17 -14.16
CA ASN A 100 -22.86 4.00 -15.60
C ASN A 100 -22.12 5.10 -16.38
N LYS A 101 -21.71 4.80 -17.62
CA LYS A 101 -20.82 5.65 -18.45
C LYS A 101 -21.16 7.15 -18.46
N PRO A 102 -22.44 7.57 -18.56
CA PRO A 102 -22.78 9.00 -18.55
C PRO A 102 -22.36 9.72 -17.27
N TYR A 103 -22.21 9.01 -16.16
CA TYR A 103 -21.89 9.54 -14.83
C TYR A 103 -20.39 9.44 -14.50
N LEU A 104 -19.55 9.19 -15.51
CA LEU A 104 -18.09 9.18 -15.41
C LEU A 104 -17.44 10.30 -16.22
N LYS A 105 -18.20 11.30 -16.66
CA LYS A 105 -17.68 12.47 -17.39
C LYS A 105 -16.86 13.41 -16.50
N GLY A 106 -17.23 13.48 -15.24
CA GLY A 106 -16.50 14.23 -14.22
C GLY A 106 -17.20 14.15 -12.88
N PHE A 107 -16.58 14.72 -11.86
CA PHE A 107 -17.04 14.65 -10.49
C PHE A 107 -16.97 16.03 -9.85
N LYS A 108 -18.01 16.41 -9.11
CA LYS A 108 -18.09 17.68 -8.39
C LYS A 108 -18.18 17.46 -6.88
N PRO A 109 -17.63 18.39 -6.06
CA PRO A 109 -17.82 18.35 -4.62
C PRO A 109 -19.28 18.66 -4.25
N TYR A 110 -19.81 17.93 -3.29
CA TYR A 110 -21.13 18.10 -2.70
C TYR A 110 -21.02 18.27 -1.20
N THR A 111 -21.58 19.35 -0.65
CA THR A 111 -21.57 19.61 0.79
C THR A 111 -22.81 19.00 1.45
N ILE A 112 -22.59 18.03 2.33
CA ILE A 112 -23.65 17.45 3.17
C ILE A 112 -24.07 18.47 4.22
N LYS A 113 -25.37 18.78 4.27
CA LYS A 113 -26.01 19.75 5.17
C LYS A 113 -26.64 19.08 6.40
N ASP A 114 -27.20 17.87 6.26
CA ASP A 114 -27.89 17.08 7.29
C ASP A 114 -27.01 16.94 8.53
N ARG A 115 -27.48 17.54 9.63
CA ARG A 115 -26.74 17.63 10.89
C ARG A 115 -26.48 16.25 11.50
N LYS A 116 -27.45 15.34 11.47
CA LYS A 116 -27.33 14.00 12.07
C LYS A 116 -26.28 13.18 11.33
N LEU A 117 -26.33 13.20 10.00
CA LEU A 117 -25.34 12.54 9.15
C LEU A 117 -23.94 13.13 9.35
N ARG A 118 -23.81 14.46 9.38
CA ARG A 118 -22.51 15.12 9.62
C ARG A 118 -21.88 14.72 10.96
N LEU A 119 -22.65 14.77 12.04
CA LEU A 119 -22.16 14.41 13.37
C LEU A 119 -21.70 12.95 13.42
N LYS A 120 -22.51 12.05 12.87
CA LYS A 120 -22.19 10.62 12.84
C LYS A 120 -20.93 10.30 12.06
N LEU A 121 -20.74 10.94 10.91
CA LEU A 121 -19.55 10.78 10.09
C LEU A 121 -18.32 11.38 10.77
N LYS A 122 -18.45 12.57 11.39
CA LYS A 122 -17.39 13.18 12.19
C LYS A 122 -16.92 12.24 13.30
N THR A 123 -17.84 11.72 14.11
CA THR A 123 -17.52 10.80 15.22
C THR A 123 -16.81 9.54 14.72
N TYR A 124 -17.26 8.95 13.62
CA TYR A 124 -16.64 7.75 13.05
C TYR A 124 -15.20 8.02 12.60
N PHE A 125 -14.97 9.08 11.82
CA PHE A 125 -13.63 9.39 11.31
C PHE A 125 -12.66 9.82 12.42
N GLU A 126 -13.13 10.57 13.42
CA GLU A 126 -12.32 10.92 14.59
C GLU A 126 -11.95 9.71 15.44
N LYS A 127 -12.80 8.68 15.49
CA LYS A 127 -12.49 7.43 16.18
C LYS A 127 -11.36 6.67 15.48
N GLU A 128 -11.45 6.55 14.16
CA GLU A 128 -10.41 5.92 13.32
C GLU A 128 -9.07 6.68 13.44
N GLU A 129 -9.12 8.01 13.36
CA GLU A 129 -7.95 8.87 13.53
C GLU A 129 -7.33 8.68 14.93
N ARG A 130 -8.13 8.74 16.01
CA ARG A 130 -7.64 8.53 17.38
C ARG A 130 -6.89 7.20 17.56
N ALA A 131 -7.32 6.13 16.89
CA ALA A 131 -6.64 4.84 16.94
C ALA A 131 -5.24 4.90 16.30
N ALA A 132 -5.09 5.63 15.20
CA ALA A 132 -3.80 5.85 14.54
C ALA A 132 -2.91 6.83 15.33
N VAL A 133 -3.47 7.93 15.85
CA VAL A 133 -2.76 8.92 16.67
C VAL A 133 -2.13 8.29 17.90
N ARG A 134 -2.81 7.35 18.55
CA ARG A 134 -2.26 6.62 19.69
C ARG A 134 -0.97 5.87 19.36
N LYS A 135 -0.84 5.38 18.13
CA LYS A 135 0.33 4.62 17.65
C LYS A 135 1.44 5.55 17.13
N LEU A 136 1.06 6.67 16.50
CA LEU A 136 1.94 7.55 15.72
C LEU A 136 1.76 9.05 16.07
N PRO A 137 1.79 9.46 17.35
CA PRO A 137 1.51 10.85 17.72
C PRO A 137 2.56 11.83 17.16
N TYR A 138 3.80 11.37 17.03
CA TYR A 138 4.94 12.14 16.51
C TYR A 138 4.83 12.46 15.00
N LEU A 139 4.03 11.71 14.24
CA LEU A 139 3.72 12.03 12.84
C LEU A 139 2.44 12.86 12.73
N HIS A 140 1.46 12.60 13.59
CA HIS A 140 0.16 13.29 13.56
C HIS A 140 0.27 14.80 13.77
N LYS A 141 1.15 15.24 14.69
CA LYS A 141 1.32 16.66 15.01
C LYS A 141 1.64 17.51 13.78
N TRP A 142 2.42 16.96 12.84
CA TRP A 142 2.83 17.66 11.62
C TRP A 142 1.68 17.77 10.62
N ILE A 143 0.91 16.70 10.45
CA ILE A 143 -0.31 16.69 9.62
C ILE A 143 -1.35 17.67 10.16
N LYS A 144 -1.53 17.71 11.48
CA LYS A 144 -2.53 18.56 12.14
C LYS A 144 -2.12 20.03 12.24
N SER A 145 -0.85 20.36 12.00
CA SER A 145 -0.34 21.74 12.10
C SER A 145 -1.00 22.72 11.12
N GLY A 146 -1.64 22.24 10.06
CA GLY A 146 -2.22 23.10 9.00
C GLY A 146 -1.17 23.76 8.09
N LYS A 147 0.13 23.49 8.32
CA LYS A 147 1.24 24.07 7.56
C LYS A 147 1.61 23.32 6.29
N LEU A 148 1.08 22.09 6.11
CA LEU A 148 1.27 21.31 4.89
C LEU A 148 0.28 21.79 3.83
N SER A 149 0.77 22.43 2.77
CA SER A 149 -0.03 23.05 1.71
C SER A 149 0.43 22.57 0.33
N ILE A 150 -0.37 22.89 -0.70
CA ILE A 150 -0.04 22.65 -2.11
C ILE A 150 -0.22 23.94 -2.88
N GLU A 151 0.64 24.32 -3.80
CA GLU A 151 0.46 25.49 -4.67
C GLU A 151 -0.67 25.22 -5.68
N LYS A 152 -1.90 25.69 -5.37
CA LYS A 152 -3.12 25.26 -6.09
C LYS A 152 -3.08 25.60 -7.56
N ASP A 153 -2.79 26.85 -7.88
CA ASP A 153 -2.99 27.37 -9.22
C ASP A 153 -2.00 26.71 -10.17
N LEU A 154 -0.75 26.54 -9.72
CA LEU A 154 0.26 25.74 -10.42
C LEU A 154 -0.17 24.27 -10.58
N ALA A 155 -0.62 23.63 -9.50
CA ALA A 155 -1.09 22.24 -9.56
C ALA A 155 -2.33 22.05 -10.47
N GLN A 156 -3.23 23.03 -10.54
CA GLN A 156 -4.42 22.98 -11.39
C GLN A 156 -4.10 23.27 -12.85
N SER A 157 -3.15 24.17 -13.14
CA SER A 157 -2.74 24.53 -14.50
C SER A 157 -2.25 23.33 -15.33
N VAL A 158 -1.67 22.30 -14.68
CA VAL A 158 -1.15 21.11 -15.36
C VAL A 158 -2.20 20.01 -15.59
N LEU A 159 -3.39 20.11 -14.98
CA LEU A 159 -4.44 19.09 -15.11
C LEU A 159 -4.86 18.81 -16.57
N PRO A 160 -5.08 19.82 -17.43
CA PRO A 160 -5.43 19.58 -18.84
C PRO A 160 -4.34 18.84 -19.62
N LEU A 161 -3.07 19.17 -19.37
CA LEU A 161 -1.94 18.48 -20.00
C LEU A 161 -1.90 16.99 -19.60
N LYS A 162 -2.04 16.71 -18.30
CA LYS A 162 -2.09 15.32 -17.78
C LYS A 162 -3.28 14.53 -18.33
N TYR A 163 -4.41 15.20 -18.52
CA TYR A 163 -5.61 14.60 -19.11
C TYR A 163 -5.35 14.18 -20.56
N ASN A 164 -4.76 15.06 -21.36
CA ASN A 164 -4.39 14.79 -22.75
C ASN A 164 -3.35 13.67 -22.85
N GLU A 165 -2.32 13.66 -21.99
CA GLU A 165 -1.37 12.54 -21.88
C GLU A 165 -2.10 11.22 -21.65
N LYS A 166 -3.11 11.21 -20.76
CA LYS A 166 -3.86 9.99 -20.44
C LYS A 166 -4.76 9.50 -21.56
N ILE A 167 -5.39 10.40 -22.32
CA ILE A 167 -6.17 10.06 -23.51
C ILE A 167 -5.26 9.47 -24.60
N ASN A 168 -4.10 10.08 -24.80
CA ASN A 168 -3.17 9.69 -25.87
C ASN A 168 -2.39 8.42 -25.54
N ALA A 169 -2.25 8.08 -24.24
CA ALA A 169 -1.59 6.87 -23.80
C ALA A 169 -2.19 5.58 -24.43
N PRO A 170 -1.34 4.58 -24.72
CA PRO A 170 -1.82 3.28 -25.19
C PRO A 170 -2.70 2.62 -24.13
N LYS A 171 -3.84 2.08 -24.57
CA LYS A 171 -4.78 1.37 -23.70
C LYS A 171 -4.36 -0.10 -23.58
N SER A 172 -4.36 -0.64 -22.37
CA SER A 172 -4.15 -2.07 -22.14
C SER A 172 -5.21 -2.92 -22.88
N SER A 173 -4.79 -3.98 -23.56
CA SER A 173 -5.69 -4.94 -24.22
C SER A 173 -6.68 -5.61 -23.25
N LYS A 174 -6.35 -5.67 -21.97
CA LYS A 174 -7.22 -6.22 -20.91
C LYS A 174 -8.21 -5.20 -20.35
N SER A 175 -8.13 -3.94 -20.76
CA SER A 175 -8.93 -2.86 -20.17
C SER A 175 -10.36 -2.83 -20.71
N LYS A 176 -11.33 -2.83 -19.79
CA LYS A 176 -12.78 -2.78 -20.10
C LYS A 176 -13.31 -1.37 -20.31
N MET A 177 -12.52 -0.35 -19.97
CA MET A 177 -12.91 1.05 -20.00
C MET A 177 -12.42 1.75 -21.28
N SER A 178 -13.16 2.72 -21.79
CA SER A 178 -12.65 3.61 -22.86
C SER A 178 -11.49 4.47 -22.35
N LYS A 179 -10.70 5.02 -23.27
CA LYS A 179 -9.61 5.96 -22.96
C LYS A 179 -10.15 7.21 -22.23
N GLU A 180 -11.31 7.71 -22.66
CA GLU A 180 -12.01 8.84 -22.06
C GLU A 180 -12.43 8.53 -20.61
N GLU A 181 -13.04 7.38 -20.33
CA GLU A 181 -13.40 6.99 -18.96
C GLU A 181 -12.18 6.91 -18.04
N ILE A 182 -11.06 6.39 -18.53
CA ILE A 182 -9.80 6.32 -17.78
C ILE A 182 -9.27 7.72 -17.49
N ALA A 183 -9.29 8.61 -18.49
CA ALA A 183 -8.84 10.00 -18.35
C ALA A 183 -9.73 10.79 -17.37
N ASN A 184 -11.05 10.66 -17.45
CA ASN A 184 -11.99 11.35 -16.55
C ASN A 184 -11.84 10.88 -15.10
N ILE A 185 -11.69 9.57 -14.86
CA ILE A 185 -11.41 9.06 -13.51
C ILE A 185 -10.06 9.55 -13.00
N SER A 186 -9.03 9.58 -13.85
CA SER A 186 -7.71 10.09 -13.50
C SER A 186 -7.78 11.57 -13.11
N MET A 187 -8.49 12.38 -13.91
CA MET A 187 -8.75 13.79 -13.65
C MET A 187 -9.42 14.01 -12.29
N TYR A 188 -10.49 13.28 -12.01
CA TYR A 188 -11.15 13.29 -10.71
C TYR A 188 -10.19 12.95 -9.57
N CYS A 189 -9.37 11.90 -9.73
CA CYS A 189 -8.43 11.51 -8.69
C CYS A 189 -7.39 12.61 -8.42
N TRP A 190 -6.87 13.26 -9.46
CA TRP A 190 -5.90 14.36 -9.30
C TRP A 190 -6.52 15.58 -8.65
N GLN A 191 -7.67 16.03 -9.15
CA GLN A 191 -8.40 17.18 -8.59
C GLN A 191 -8.77 16.94 -7.12
N ARG A 192 -9.30 15.76 -6.80
CA ARG A 192 -9.61 15.36 -5.42
C ARG A 192 -8.38 15.38 -4.52
N SER A 193 -7.23 14.88 -5.00
CA SER A 193 -5.99 14.91 -4.23
C SER A 193 -5.52 16.35 -3.97
N ILE A 194 -5.62 17.25 -4.94
CA ILE A 194 -5.31 18.69 -4.75
C ILE A 194 -6.26 19.30 -3.70
N ASP A 195 -7.57 19.09 -3.87
CA ASP A 195 -8.62 19.58 -2.97
C ASP A 195 -8.46 19.08 -1.52
N SER A 196 -7.76 17.96 -1.31
CA SER A 196 -7.54 17.39 0.02
C SER A 196 -6.67 18.25 0.94
N PHE A 197 -5.76 19.05 0.36
CA PHE A 197 -4.88 19.96 1.10
C PHE A 197 -5.56 21.28 1.50
N TYR A 198 -6.68 21.64 0.85
CA TYR A 198 -7.42 22.88 1.09
C TYR A 198 -8.59 22.72 2.04
N ASN A 199 -9.30 21.59 1.94
CA ASN A 199 -10.61 21.44 2.57
C ASN A 199 -10.54 20.85 3.99
N GLY A 200 -9.32 20.75 4.55
CA GLY A 200 -8.99 20.81 5.97
C GLY A 200 -9.49 19.73 6.92
N ILE A 201 -10.59 19.00 6.65
CA ILE A 201 -11.24 18.25 7.75
C ILE A 201 -11.72 16.83 7.40
N TYR A 202 -11.97 16.44 6.14
CA TYR A 202 -12.53 15.08 5.89
C TYR A 202 -12.03 14.34 4.63
N VAL A 203 -10.93 14.80 4.02
CA VAL A 203 -10.27 14.11 2.89
C VAL A 203 -8.86 13.61 3.27
N ASN A 204 -8.28 14.13 4.37
CA ASN A 204 -7.02 13.64 4.95
C ASN A 204 -7.30 12.64 6.07
N ARG A 205 -7.44 11.36 5.72
CA ARG A 205 -7.46 10.29 6.72
C ARG A 205 -6.07 10.18 7.32
N PHE A 206 -5.91 10.23 8.64
CA PHE A 206 -4.71 9.75 9.33
C PHE A 206 -5.05 8.39 9.91
N THR A 207 -4.86 7.33 9.12
CA THR A 207 -5.29 5.97 9.49
C THR A 207 -4.19 4.97 9.21
N VAL A 208 -4.07 3.93 10.02
CA VAL A 208 -3.12 2.83 9.83
C VAL A 208 -3.89 1.58 9.44
N ASP A 209 -3.52 0.90 8.37
CA ASP A 209 -4.19 -0.35 7.99
C ASP A 209 -3.79 -1.53 8.90
N ASP A 210 -4.71 -2.50 9.06
CA ASP A 210 -4.49 -3.70 9.87
C ASP A 210 -3.77 -4.84 9.11
N GLY A 211 -3.33 -4.59 7.87
CA GLY A 211 -2.69 -5.58 7.02
C GLY A 211 -1.18 -5.50 7.14
N GLY A 212 -0.61 -4.50 6.47
CA GLY A 212 0.81 -4.18 6.49
C GLY A 212 1.16 -3.18 7.59
N GLY A 213 0.20 -2.46 8.17
CA GLY A 213 0.50 -1.42 9.16
C GLY A 213 0.92 -0.09 8.52
N ARG A 214 0.61 0.13 7.23
CA ARG A 214 0.97 1.37 6.55
C ARG A 214 0.09 2.52 7.03
N LEU A 215 0.73 3.66 7.25
CA LEU A 215 0.05 4.92 7.49
C LEU A 215 -0.49 5.47 6.17
N HIS A 216 -1.76 5.84 6.15
CA HIS A 216 -2.44 6.54 5.07
C HIS A 216 -2.66 8.00 5.47
N THR A 217 -2.31 8.93 4.59
CA THR A 217 -2.50 10.40 4.71
C THR A 217 -2.86 11.01 3.35
N ALA A 218 -2.96 12.35 3.28
CA ALA A 218 -3.00 13.09 2.01
C ALA A 218 -1.83 12.69 1.08
N LEU A 219 -0.63 12.62 1.67
CA LEU A 219 0.64 12.42 0.97
C LEU A 219 0.76 11.03 0.35
N THR A 220 0.12 10.01 0.94
CA THR A 220 0.09 8.67 0.33
C THR A 220 -0.86 8.58 -0.86
N ASN A 221 -1.76 9.53 -1.04
CA ASN A 221 -2.77 9.52 -2.09
C ASN A 221 -2.49 10.50 -3.24
N ILE A 222 -1.63 11.50 -3.04
CA ILE A 222 -1.23 12.43 -4.08
C ILE A 222 -0.33 11.75 -5.13
N SER A 223 -0.59 12.04 -6.40
CA SER A 223 0.24 11.54 -7.51
C SER A 223 1.62 12.19 -7.49
N ARG A 224 2.65 11.44 -7.93
CA ARG A 224 4.06 11.87 -7.93
C ARG A 224 4.26 13.24 -8.58
N SER A 225 3.66 13.47 -9.73
CA SER A 225 3.76 14.74 -10.49
C SER A 225 3.23 15.98 -9.77
N PHE A 226 2.44 15.82 -8.71
CA PHE A 226 1.93 16.96 -7.93
C PHE A 226 2.74 17.19 -6.65
N ARG A 227 3.75 16.36 -6.37
CA ARG A 227 4.56 16.49 -5.15
C ARG A 227 5.42 17.74 -5.16
N LYS A 228 5.90 18.18 -6.33
CA LYS A 228 6.68 19.41 -6.47
C LYS A 228 5.96 20.69 -6.06
N TYR A 229 4.63 20.67 -6.09
CA TYR A 229 3.80 21.80 -5.63
C TYR A 229 3.52 21.75 -4.13
N LEU A 230 3.96 20.71 -3.41
CA LEU A 230 3.73 20.61 -1.97
C LEU A 230 4.78 21.39 -1.20
N LYS A 231 4.32 22.14 -0.20
CA LYS A 231 5.16 22.90 0.72
C LYS A 231 4.80 22.57 2.16
N TYR A 232 5.76 22.73 3.05
CA TYR A 232 5.51 22.75 4.48
C TYR A 232 6.01 24.05 5.08
N ASP A 233 5.11 24.87 5.59
CA ASP A 233 5.46 26.20 6.12
C ASP A 233 6.22 27.04 5.08
N ASN A 234 5.75 27.01 3.83
CA ASN A 234 6.37 27.59 2.64
C ASN A 234 7.76 27.03 2.25
N GLN A 235 8.26 25.99 2.94
CA GLN A 235 9.51 25.33 2.60
C GLN A 235 9.28 24.19 1.61
N THR A 236 10.24 24.02 0.70
CA THR A 236 10.30 22.88 -0.21
C THR A 236 10.50 21.59 0.57
N LEU A 237 9.78 20.55 0.18
CA LEU A 237 9.88 19.23 0.76
C LEU A 237 10.95 18.40 0.06
N VAL A 238 11.52 17.46 0.79
CA VAL A 238 12.51 16.50 0.32
C VAL A 238 12.18 15.15 0.93
N HIS A 239 12.46 14.07 0.21
CA HIS A 239 12.30 12.74 0.76
C HIS A 239 13.58 11.92 0.65
N VAL A 240 13.78 11.08 1.66
CA VAL A 240 14.81 10.05 1.71
C VAL A 240 14.12 8.70 1.50
N ASP A 241 14.49 8.01 0.43
CA ASP A 241 13.88 6.77 -0.05
C ASP A 241 14.86 5.60 -0.05
N ILE A 242 14.37 4.38 0.17
CA ILE A 242 15.17 3.16 0.09
C ILE A 242 15.17 2.67 -1.38
N ALA A 243 16.35 2.63 -2.02
CA ALA A 243 16.49 2.42 -3.47
C ALA A 243 15.76 1.16 -4.02
N ASN A 244 15.69 0.10 -3.23
CA ASN A 244 15.13 -1.21 -3.56
C ASN A 244 14.45 -1.83 -2.33
N SER A 245 13.59 -1.06 -1.68
CA SER A 245 12.92 -1.38 -0.40
C SER A 245 12.37 -2.81 -0.28
N GLN A 246 11.54 -3.26 -1.22
CA GLN A 246 10.90 -4.59 -1.10
C GLN A 246 11.91 -5.75 -1.11
N PRO A 247 12.85 -5.85 -2.09
CA PRO A 247 13.98 -6.78 -2.01
C PRO A 247 14.83 -6.63 -0.73
N TYR A 248 15.11 -5.40 -0.32
CA TYR A 248 15.91 -5.11 0.87
C TYR A 248 15.30 -5.72 2.15
N PHE A 249 14.00 -5.48 2.39
CA PHE A 249 13.30 -6.11 3.52
C PHE A 249 13.11 -7.62 3.35
N ALA A 250 13.07 -8.13 2.11
CA ALA A 250 13.02 -9.57 1.88
C ALA A 250 14.30 -10.29 2.33
N ALA A 251 15.45 -9.61 2.35
CA ALA A 251 16.70 -10.18 2.87
C ALA A 251 16.64 -10.49 4.37
N VAL A 252 15.81 -9.79 5.15
CA VAL A 252 15.56 -10.10 6.57
C VAL A 252 14.96 -11.50 6.73
N LEU A 253 14.14 -11.94 5.76
CA LEU A 253 13.51 -13.25 5.78
C LEU A 253 14.51 -14.40 5.55
N LEU A 254 15.71 -14.08 5.07
CA LEU A 254 16.82 -15.02 4.88
C LEU A 254 17.64 -15.23 6.15
N ASN A 255 17.36 -14.48 7.22
CA ASN A 255 18.03 -14.65 8.50
C ASN A 255 17.21 -15.60 9.41
N PRO A 256 17.75 -16.77 9.81
CA PRO A 256 17.07 -17.65 10.77
C PRO A 256 16.66 -16.94 12.06
N SER A 257 17.48 -15.98 12.52
CA SER A 257 17.24 -15.25 13.78
C SER A 257 15.95 -14.44 13.74
N PHE A 258 15.54 -13.92 12.57
CA PHE A 258 14.28 -13.20 12.40
C PHE A 258 13.08 -14.09 12.75
N TRP A 259 13.05 -15.30 12.20
CA TRP A 259 11.95 -16.25 12.45
C TRP A 259 11.92 -16.70 13.90
N GLU A 260 13.08 -16.98 14.48
CA GLU A 260 13.17 -17.38 15.88
C GLU A 260 12.75 -16.27 16.84
N SER A 261 13.26 -15.05 16.64
CA SER A 261 13.08 -13.90 17.54
C SER A 261 11.73 -13.22 17.39
N SER A 262 11.31 -12.97 16.15
CA SER A 262 10.25 -12.02 15.82
C SER A 262 8.92 -12.73 15.53
N MET A 263 8.96 -13.98 15.06
CA MET A 263 7.75 -14.72 14.64
C MET A 263 7.30 -15.79 15.62
N LEU A 264 8.23 -16.51 16.27
CA LEU A 264 7.92 -17.60 17.19
C LEU A 264 7.81 -17.14 18.64
N ASN A 265 6.84 -17.69 19.38
CA ASN A 265 6.83 -17.59 20.84
C ASN A 265 7.81 -18.60 21.48
N SER A 266 8.11 -18.45 22.78
CA SER A 266 9.11 -19.27 23.48
C SER A 266 8.83 -20.77 23.39
N ARG A 267 7.55 -21.19 23.57
CA ARG A 267 7.14 -22.61 23.48
C ARG A 267 7.35 -23.17 22.07
N GLN A 268 6.96 -22.40 21.05
CA GLN A 268 7.14 -22.81 19.66
C GLN A 268 8.63 -22.90 19.27
N ARG A 269 9.43 -21.93 19.73
CA ARG A 269 10.89 -21.91 19.51
C ARG A 269 11.55 -23.15 20.09
N GLN A 270 11.22 -23.51 21.33
CA GLN A 270 11.76 -24.71 21.98
C GLN A 270 11.39 -25.99 21.22
N ARG A 271 10.11 -26.15 20.84
CA ARG A 271 9.63 -27.33 20.08
C ARG A 271 10.30 -27.47 18.72
N ILE A 272 10.51 -26.37 17.99
CA ILE A 272 11.18 -26.41 16.69
C ILE A 272 12.66 -26.76 16.86
N ARG A 273 13.35 -26.16 17.84
CA ARG A 273 14.75 -26.48 18.14
C ARG A 273 14.94 -27.95 18.48
N GLN A 274 14.06 -28.52 19.31
CA GLN A 274 14.08 -29.96 19.61
C GLN A 274 13.94 -30.81 18.34
N LYS A 275 13.02 -30.48 17.42
CA LYS A 275 12.85 -31.20 16.15
C LYS A 275 14.07 -31.09 15.24
N LEU A 276 14.68 -29.91 15.14
CA LEU A 276 15.89 -29.69 14.34
C LEU A 276 17.10 -30.43 14.94
N ASN A 277 17.27 -30.40 16.27
CA ASN A 277 18.38 -31.06 16.95
C ASN A 277 18.29 -32.59 16.87
N LYS A 278 17.09 -33.19 16.91
CA LYS A 278 16.89 -34.63 16.71
C LYS A 278 17.39 -35.14 15.35
N ARG A 279 17.60 -34.26 14.36
CA ARG A 279 18.13 -34.61 13.04
C ARG A 279 19.65 -34.46 12.92
N LYS A 280 20.33 -33.80 13.87
CA LYS A 280 21.78 -33.62 13.81
C LYS A 280 22.47 -34.90 14.29
N LYS A 281 23.52 -35.34 13.58
CA LYS A 281 24.36 -36.48 13.98
C LYS A 281 24.98 -36.31 15.38
N HIS A 282 25.21 -35.06 15.80
CA HIS A 282 25.63 -34.71 17.16
C HIS A 282 24.72 -33.58 17.72
N PRO A 283 23.85 -33.88 18.70
CA PRO A 283 23.07 -32.87 19.39
C PRO A 283 23.97 -32.00 20.28
N GLN A 284 24.04 -30.70 20.03
CA GLN A 284 24.75 -29.79 20.93
C GLN A 284 23.83 -29.27 22.04
N PRO A 285 24.27 -29.26 23.31
CA PRO A 285 23.58 -28.53 24.38
C PRO A 285 23.72 -27.03 24.11
N GLN A 286 22.63 -26.27 24.23
CA GLN A 286 22.67 -24.83 24.05
C GLN A 286 21.87 -24.11 25.12
N ASN A 287 22.55 -23.25 25.87
CA ASN A 287 21.96 -22.27 26.77
C ASN A 287 21.10 -21.29 25.95
N GLU A 288 19.95 -20.88 26.50
CA GLU A 288 19.13 -19.82 25.89
C GLU A 288 19.92 -18.50 25.93
N PRO A 289 20.30 -17.91 24.77
CA PRO A 289 20.65 -16.51 24.78
C PRO A 289 19.38 -15.76 25.18
N LYS A 290 19.44 -14.98 26.26
CA LYS A 290 18.39 -14.00 26.58
C LYS A 290 18.26 -13.09 25.36
N ALA A 291 17.27 -13.35 24.51
CA ALA A 291 17.06 -12.58 23.31
C ALA A 291 16.73 -11.15 23.72
N LYS A 292 17.67 -10.22 23.54
CA LYS A 292 17.36 -8.79 23.57
C LYS A 292 16.23 -8.55 22.57
N LYS A 293 15.23 -7.75 22.98
CA LYS A 293 14.04 -7.36 22.20
C LYS A 293 14.38 -6.46 20.99
N GLU A 294 15.57 -6.56 20.42
CA GLU A 294 16.10 -5.62 19.41
C GLU A 294 15.76 -6.05 17.97
N GLY A 295 14.53 -6.52 17.74
CA GLY A 295 14.09 -7.02 16.42
C GLY A 295 12.77 -6.41 15.94
N PHE A 296 12.28 -6.88 14.79
CA PHE A 296 11.02 -6.42 14.22
C PHE A 296 9.80 -6.88 15.03
N GLU A 297 8.91 -5.95 15.37
CA GLU A 297 7.63 -6.28 16.02
C GLU A 297 6.55 -6.61 14.98
N ILE A 298 6.37 -7.90 14.69
CA ILE A 298 5.38 -8.34 13.70
C ILE A 298 3.97 -8.42 14.29
N SER A 299 2.96 -7.99 13.53
CA SER A 299 1.57 -7.99 13.97
C SER A 299 1.05 -9.40 14.34
N PRO A 300 0.25 -9.56 15.43
CA PRO A 300 -0.28 -10.87 15.83
C PRO A 300 -1.09 -11.58 14.75
N LYS A 301 -1.88 -10.81 14.00
CA LYS A 301 -2.67 -11.31 12.86
C LYS A 301 -1.77 -11.95 11.81
N LEU A 302 -0.66 -11.31 11.46
CA LEU A 302 0.25 -11.84 10.45
C LEU A 302 1.02 -13.07 10.96
N LYS A 303 1.37 -13.10 12.25
CA LYS A 303 1.93 -14.31 12.89
C LYS A 303 0.98 -15.50 12.77
N SER A 304 -0.33 -15.27 12.91
CA SER A 304 -1.36 -16.30 12.78
C SER A 304 -1.58 -16.78 11.33
N ASP A 305 -1.23 -15.95 10.34
CA ASP A 305 -1.36 -16.30 8.92
C ASP A 305 -0.29 -17.30 8.44
N ILE A 306 0.83 -17.43 9.17
CA ILE A 306 1.86 -18.45 8.92
C ILE A 306 1.69 -19.58 9.93
N LYS A 307 1.20 -20.72 9.45
CA LYS A 307 0.97 -21.92 10.28
C LYS A 307 2.27 -22.43 10.89
N TYR A 308 2.18 -23.00 12.11
CA TYR A 308 3.32 -23.46 12.88
C TYR A 308 4.27 -24.40 12.10
N ASN A 309 3.69 -25.35 11.34
CA ASN A 309 4.46 -26.30 10.54
C ASN A 309 5.29 -25.64 9.43
N LYS A 310 4.96 -24.42 9.00
CA LYS A 310 5.73 -23.66 8.00
C LYS A 310 7.02 -23.09 8.55
N TYR A 311 7.05 -22.67 9.82
CA TYR A 311 8.29 -22.20 10.44
C TYR A 311 9.36 -23.29 10.45
N TYR A 312 8.97 -24.54 10.70
CA TYR A 312 9.90 -25.67 10.61
C TYR A 312 10.44 -25.83 9.18
N SER A 313 9.58 -25.82 8.16
CA SER A 313 10.01 -25.88 6.75
C SER A 313 10.94 -24.72 6.37
N LEU A 314 10.63 -23.49 6.81
CA LEU A 314 11.46 -22.32 6.57
C LEU A 314 12.84 -22.47 7.22
N LEU A 315 12.87 -22.84 8.50
CA LEU A 315 14.13 -23.00 9.24
C LEU A 315 14.97 -24.18 8.73
N MET A 316 14.36 -25.20 8.11
CA MET A 316 15.12 -26.26 7.44
C MET A 316 15.84 -25.75 6.18
N VAL A 317 15.17 -24.93 5.36
CA VAL A 317 15.79 -24.32 4.18
C VAL A 317 16.86 -23.30 4.58
N LEU A 318 16.59 -22.51 5.62
CA LEU A 318 17.50 -21.45 6.08
C LEU A 318 18.73 -21.95 6.84
N LYS A 319 18.68 -23.17 7.37
CA LYS A 319 19.77 -23.80 8.14
C LYS A 319 20.28 -25.06 7.47
N SER A 320 20.01 -25.27 6.18
CA SER A 320 20.70 -26.32 5.46
C SER A 320 22.18 -25.97 5.41
N ASP A 321 23.05 -26.93 5.69
CA ASP A 321 24.51 -26.75 5.59
C ASP A 321 24.97 -26.77 4.10
N GLU A 322 24.07 -26.51 3.17
CA GLU A 322 24.33 -26.49 1.74
C GLU A 322 25.09 -25.20 1.39
N SER A 323 26.38 -25.36 1.05
CA SER A 323 27.26 -24.24 0.70
C SER A 323 26.70 -23.35 -0.42
N GLU A 324 25.93 -23.93 -1.35
CA GLU A 324 25.29 -23.21 -2.46
C GLU A 324 24.17 -22.27 -1.99
N SER A 325 23.27 -22.75 -1.12
CA SER A 325 22.19 -21.94 -0.53
C SER A 325 22.76 -20.76 0.27
N GLN A 326 23.83 -20.97 1.03
CA GLN A 326 24.46 -19.89 1.78
C GLN A 326 25.12 -18.85 0.86
N ARG A 327 25.81 -19.29 -0.21
CA ARG A 327 26.38 -18.39 -1.24
C ARG A 327 25.28 -17.60 -1.95
N GLU A 328 24.15 -18.22 -2.25
CA GLU A 328 22.97 -17.55 -2.84
C GLU A 328 22.45 -16.44 -1.93
N PHE A 329 22.30 -16.69 -0.62
CA PHE A 329 21.83 -15.69 0.33
C PHE A 329 22.80 -14.51 0.46
N GLU A 330 24.11 -14.76 0.52
CA GLU A 330 25.09 -13.68 0.56
C GLU A 330 25.11 -12.87 -0.75
N ARG A 331 24.95 -13.52 -1.90
CA ARG A 331 24.78 -12.84 -3.19
C ARG A 331 23.54 -11.94 -3.19
N TYR A 332 22.40 -12.45 -2.74
CA TYR A 332 21.16 -11.68 -2.64
C TYR A 332 21.34 -10.46 -1.72
N LYS A 333 21.94 -10.65 -0.53
CA LYS A 333 22.25 -9.58 0.44
C LYS A 333 23.17 -8.50 -0.16
N LYS A 334 24.21 -8.90 -0.89
CA LYS A 334 25.12 -7.98 -1.58
C LYS A 334 24.39 -7.16 -2.64
N TYR A 335 23.51 -7.79 -3.42
CA TYR A 335 22.73 -7.11 -4.45
C TYR A 335 21.79 -6.09 -3.82
N VAL A 336 21.12 -6.44 -2.73
CA VAL A 336 20.19 -5.49 -2.11
C VAL A 336 20.91 -4.34 -1.40
N SER A 337 22.03 -4.60 -0.73
CA SER A 337 22.80 -3.58 0.01
C SER A 337 23.42 -2.54 -0.95
N SER A 338 23.79 -2.96 -2.16
CA SER A 338 24.29 -2.05 -3.20
C SER A 338 23.24 -1.10 -3.80
N GLY A 339 21.95 -1.30 -3.52
CA GLY A 339 20.87 -0.51 -4.13
C GLY A 339 20.65 -0.78 -5.63
N GLN A 340 21.41 -1.71 -6.22
CA GLN A 340 21.39 -2.05 -7.65
C GLN A 340 20.72 -3.40 -7.93
N PHE A 341 19.98 -3.96 -6.97
CA PHE A 341 19.34 -5.28 -7.09
C PHE A 341 18.67 -5.53 -8.45
N TYR A 342 17.80 -4.61 -8.89
CA TYR A 342 17.08 -4.77 -10.15
C TYR A 342 17.99 -4.77 -11.38
N GLN A 343 19.05 -3.95 -11.38
CA GLN A 343 20.01 -3.90 -12.49
C GLN A 343 20.85 -5.19 -12.51
N LYS A 344 21.42 -5.57 -11.37
CA LYS A 344 22.25 -6.78 -11.26
C LYS A 344 21.50 -8.05 -11.65
N VAL A 345 20.22 -8.16 -11.27
CA VAL A 345 19.36 -9.28 -11.68
C VAL A 345 19.08 -9.25 -13.19
N ALA A 346 18.92 -8.07 -13.79
CA ALA A 346 18.76 -7.94 -15.24
C ALA A 346 20.03 -8.40 -15.97
N ASP A 347 21.19 -7.91 -15.54
CA ASP A 347 22.50 -8.26 -16.13
C ASP A 347 22.74 -9.77 -16.05
N GLU A 348 22.51 -10.37 -14.88
CA GLU A 348 22.70 -11.80 -14.66
C GLU A 348 21.73 -12.65 -15.48
N PHE A 349 20.48 -12.20 -15.63
CA PHE A 349 19.52 -12.85 -16.52
C PHE A 349 19.95 -12.82 -17.99
N ASN A 350 20.33 -11.64 -18.48
CA ASN A 350 20.72 -11.46 -19.88
C ASN A 350 21.95 -12.32 -20.20
N ASN A 351 22.90 -12.41 -19.26
CA ASN A 351 24.08 -13.27 -19.38
C ASN A 351 23.74 -14.77 -19.36
N ALA A 352 22.83 -15.19 -18.47
CA ALA A 352 22.48 -16.60 -18.29
C ALA A 352 21.58 -17.17 -19.40
N VAL A 353 20.64 -16.38 -19.91
CA VAL A 353 19.58 -16.86 -20.82
C VAL A 353 19.74 -16.35 -22.26
N LYS A 354 20.54 -15.29 -22.48
CA LYS A 354 20.73 -14.63 -23.80
C LYS A 354 19.40 -14.44 -24.55
N PRO A 355 18.44 -13.71 -23.96
CA PRO A 355 17.12 -13.53 -24.56
C PRO A 355 17.23 -12.77 -25.89
N ARG A 356 16.23 -12.93 -26.78
CA ARG A 356 16.14 -12.15 -28.04
C ARG A 356 16.14 -10.63 -27.81
N LYS A 357 15.70 -10.19 -26.63
CA LYS A 357 15.74 -8.81 -26.18
C LYS A 357 16.16 -8.79 -24.72
N ASP A 358 17.16 -7.97 -24.41
CA ASP A 358 17.67 -7.79 -23.05
C ASP A 358 16.58 -7.27 -22.11
N ALA A 359 16.51 -7.87 -20.93
CA ALA A 359 15.72 -7.35 -19.83
C ALA A 359 16.36 -6.06 -19.31
N MET A 360 15.54 -5.03 -19.10
CA MET A 360 15.97 -3.81 -18.46
C MET A 360 15.62 -3.81 -16.97
N ARG A 361 16.26 -2.92 -16.20
CA ARG A 361 15.97 -2.70 -14.77
C ARG A 361 14.47 -2.54 -14.48
N GLU A 362 13.74 -1.77 -15.30
CA GLU A 362 12.31 -1.53 -15.11
C GLU A 362 11.44 -2.78 -15.39
N ASP A 363 11.90 -3.68 -16.26
CA ASP A 363 11.22 -4.96 -16.51
C ASP A 363 11.38 -5.88 -15.30
N VAL A 364 12.61 -6.05 -14.81
CA VAL A 364 12.90 -6.84 -13.61
C VAL A 364 12.15 -6.28 -12.41
N LYS A 365 12.05 -4.96 -12.28
CA LYS A 365 11.24 -4.34 -11.22
C LYS A 365 9.79 -4.80 -11.29
N LYS A 366 9.14 -4.74 -12.45
CA LYS A 366 7.76 -5.23 -12.65
C LYS A 366 7.63 -6.73 -12.37
N TRP A 367 8.59 -7.53 -12.81
CA TRP A 367 8.65 -8.97 -12.57
C TRP A 367 8.74 -9.29 -11.08
N MET A 368 9.58 -8.57 -10.34
CA MET A 368 9.72 -8.75 -8.89
C MET A 368 8.44 -8.39 -8.14
N PHE A 369 7.71 -7.35 -8.56
CA PHE A 369 6.36 -7.10 -8.03
C PHE A 369 5.48 -8.35 -8.18
N GLU A 370 5.52 -9.03 -9.32
CA GLU A 370 4.76 -10.27 -9.48
C GLU A 370 5.28 -11.42 -8.62
N VAL A 371 6.59 -11.58 -8.48
CA VAL A 371 7.22 -12.60 -7.61
C VAL A 371 6.75 -12.44 -6.16
N PHE A 372 6.71 -11.20 -5.65
CA PHE A 372 6.28 -10.94 -4.28
C PHE A 372 4.76 -11.07 -4.09
N PHE A 373 3.96 -10.62 -5.06
CA PHE A 373 2.54 -10.36 -4.85
C PHE A 373 1.58 -11.33 -5.56
N SER A 374 2.07 -12.19 -6.44
CA SER A 374 1.24 -13.17 -7.14
C SER A 374 1.04 -14.47 -6.36
N LYS A 375 -0.07 -15.15 -6.65
CA LYS A 375 -0.30 -16.53 -6.21
C LYS A 375 0.82 -17.45 -6.67
N ASN A 376 1.17 -18.41 -5.83
CA ASN A 376 1.98 -19.54 -6.27
C ASN A 376 1.28 -20.24 -7.45
N PRO A 377 2.04 -20.78 -8.42
CA PRO A 377 1.45 -21.59 -9.47
C PRO A 377 0.67 -22.78 -8.86
N PRO A 378 -0.43 -23.24 -9.48
CA PRO A 378 -1.12 -24.45 -9.07
C PRO A 378 -0.12 -25.60 -8.94
N PHE A 379 -0.22 -26.35 -7.84
CA PHE A 379 0.70 -27.45 -7.55
C PHE A 379 0.55 -28.53 -8.65
N LEU A 380 1.67 -29.07 -9.14
CA LEU A 380 1.84 -30.13 -10.17
C LEU A 380 2.06 -29.71 -11.63
N VAL A 381 2.09 -28.42 -11.97
CA VAL A 381 2.39 -28.03 -13.37
C VAL A 381 3.42 -26.91 -13.44
N GLU A 382 4.71 -27.30 -13.46
CA GLU A 382 5.83 -26.36 -13.64
C GLU A 382 5.74 -25.59 -14.96
N SER A 383 5.06 -26.16 -15.98
CA SER A 383 4.79 -25.47 -17.25
C SER A 383 3.79 -24.31 -17.14
N LEU A 384 3.05 -24.18 -16.03
CA LEU A 384 2.18 -23.02 -15.75
C LEU A 384 2.87 -21.96 -14.88
N GLU A 385 4.14 -22.15 -14.53
CA GLU A 385 4.90 -21.12 -13.84
C GLU A 385 5.13 -19.94 -14.77
N ARG A 386 4.84 -18.74 -14.26
CA ARG A 386 5.02 -17.52 -15.03
C ARG A 386 6.51 -17.33 -15.37
N PRO A 387 6.86 -16.84 -16.58
CA PRO A 387 8.26 -16.67 -17.00
C PRO A 387 9.13 -15.94 -15.97
N GLN A 388 8.62 -14.86 -15.40
CA GLN A 388 9.27 -14.06 -14.35
C GLN A 388 9.53 -14.84 -13.05
N SER A 389 8.62 -15.72 -12.64
CA SER A 389 8.80 -16.55 -11.45
C SER A 389 9.81 -17.66 -11.71
N LYS A 390 9.79 -18.24 -12.93
CA LYS A 390 10.77 -19.22 -13.39
C LYS A 390 12.17 -18.62 -13.42
N LEU A 391 12.30 -17.43 -14.01
CA LEU A 391 13.55 -16.67 -14.02
C LEU A 391 14.08 -16.43 -12.60
N PHE A 392 13.24 -15.84 -11.73
CA PHE A 392 13.68 -15.57 -10.37
C PHE A 392 14.13 -16.84 -9.63
N ARG A 393 13.45 -17.97 -9.85
CA ARG A 393 13.85 -19.27 -9.30
C ARG A 393 15.16 -19.79 -9.88
N GLN A 394 15.46 -19.56 -11.15
CA GLN A 394 16.73 -19.97 -11.75
C GLN A 394 17.91 -19.20 -11.14
N LEU A 395 17.72 -17.91 -10.85
CA LEU A 395 18.76 -17.08 -10.22
C LEU A 395 18.84 -17.24 -8.71
N PHE A 396 17.70 -17.43 -8.04
CA PHE A 396 17.60 -17.54 -6.58
C PHE A 396 16.66 -18.68 -6.15
N PRO A 397 17.06 -19.95 -6.34
CA PRO A 397 16.21 -21.10 -6.05
C PRO A 397 15.84 -21.22 -4.57
N ALA A 398 16.78 -21.06 -3.64
CA ALA A 398 16.52 -21.17 -2.21
C ALA A 398 15.64 -20.00 -1.71
N VAL A 399 15.90 -18.77 -2.16
CA VAL A 399 15.05 -17.61 -1.85
C VAL A 399 13.64 -17.78 -2.41
N SER A 400 13.52 -18.27 -3.65
CA SER A 400 12.23 -18.56 -4.29
C SER A 400 11.44 -19.62 -3.50
N GLN A 401 12.10 -20.66 -2.98
CA GLN A 401 11.49 -21.66 -2.13
C GLN A 401 10.95 -21.06 -0.82
N ILE A 402 11.73 -20.20 -0.15
CA ILE A 402 11.30 -19.47 1.06
C ILE A 402 10.02 -18.65 0.75
N PHE A 403 10.02 -17.87 -0.34
CA PHE A 403 8.85 -17.09 -0.74
C PHE A 403 7.64 -17.97 -1.03
N LYS A 404 7.82 -19.11 -1.70
CA LYS A 404 6.74 -20.08 -1.98
C LYS A 404 6.16 -20.65 -0.68
N ILE A 405 7.00 -20.97 0.31
CA ILE A 405 6.54 -21.48 1.62
C ILE A 405 5.67 -20.44 2.34
N ILE A 406 6.10 -19.16 2.37
CA ILE A 406 5.36 -18.07 3.03
C ILE A 406 4.00 -17.83 2.36
N LYS A 407 3.93 -17.91 1.03
CA LYS A 407 2.72 -17.65 0.24
C LYS A 407 1.72 -18.82 0.21
N LYS A 408 2.04 -19.97 0.80
CA LYS A 408 1.29 -21.23 0.56
C LYS A 408 -0.17 -21.18 0.97
N ASP A 409 -0.48 -20.72 2.18
CA ASP A 409 -1.86 -20.68 2.70
C ASP A 409 -2.61 -19.45 2.19
N LYS A 410 -1.97 -18.27 2.24
CA LYS A 410 -2.50 -17.01 1.70
C LYS A 410 -1.43 -16.35 0.84
N HIS A 411 -1.73 -16.19 -0.44
CA HIS A 411 -0.76 -15.65 -1.41
C HIS A 411 -0.23 -14.24 -1.08
N ASN A 412 -1.01 -13.44 -0.35
CA ASN A 412 -0.63 -12.10 0.05
C ASN A 412 0.16 -12.05 1.38
N THR A 413 0.44 -13.18 2.03
CA THR A 413 1.19 -13.18 3.31
C THR A 413 2.57 -12.58 3.16
N LEU A 414 3.32 -12.94 2.11
CA LEU A 414 4.65 -12.36 1.84
C LEU A 414 4.53 -10.84 1.65
N ALA A 415 3.52 -10.40 0.89
CA ALA A 415 3.25 -8.98 0.66
C ALA A 415 3.04 -8.22 1.97
N LEU A 416 2.15 -8.73 2.82
CA LEU A 416 1.82 -8.11 4.09
C LEU A 416 3.00 -8.12 5.06
N LEU A 417 3.85 -9.16 5.01
CA LEU A 417 5.06 -9.25 5.81
C LEU A 417 6.09 -8.20 5.42
N LEU A 418 6.38 -8.05 4.13
CA LEU A 418 7.30 -7.02 3.65
C LEU A 418 6.78 -5.61 3.96
N GLN A 419 5.48 -5.36 3.78
CA GLN A 419 4.84 -4.10 4.15
C GLN A 419 4.89 -3.82 5.67
N ASN A 420 4.84 -4.87 6.49
CA ASN A 420 4.92 -4.76 7.93
C ASN A 420 6.35 -4.50 8.42
N LEU A 421 7.34 -5.13 7.82
CA LEU A 421 8.76 -4.80 8.05
C LEU A 421 9.04 -3.34 7.68
N GLU A 422 8.59 -2.91 6.50
CA GLU A 422 8.67 -1.50 6.05
C GLU A 422 8.03 -0.56 7.07
N SER A 423 6.78 -0.80 7.45
CA SER A 423 6.05 0.08 8.37
C SER A 423 6.67 0.11 9.77
N GLN A 424 7.18 -1.02 10.27
CA GLN A 424 7.86 -1.09 11.56
C GLN A 424 9.18 -0.31 11.56
N ALA A 425 10.01 -0.49 10.53
CA ALA A 425 11.26 0.25 10.40
C ALA A 425 10.99 1.76 10.29
N LEU A 426 10.17 2.17 9.32
CA LEU A 426 9.96 3.57 8.98
C LEU A 426 9.16 4.31 10.06
N LEU A 427 8.01 3.78 10.46
CA LEU A 427 7.09 4.51 11.34
C LEU A 427 7.49 4.36 12.80
N HIS A 428 7.76 3.14 13.25
CA HIS A 428 7.89 2.83 14.68
C HIS A 428 9.32 2.90 15.22
N CYS A 429 10.34 2.79 14.36
CA CYS A 429 11.74 2.94 14.74
C CYS A 429 12.29 4.30 14.29
N ILE A 430 12.43 4.52 12.98
CA ILE A 430 13.09 5.69 12.39
C ILE A 430 12.36 6.99 12.73
N CYS A 431 11.09 7.14 12.36
CA CYS A 431 10.35 8.38 12.61
C CYS A 431 10.22 8.68 14.11
N ARG A 432 10.06 7.63 14.93
CA ARG A 432 10.03 7.77 16.40
C ARG A 432 11.37 8.27 16.93
N LEU A 433 12.49 7.74 16.43
CA LEU A 433 13.82 8.14 16.85
C LEU A 433 14.13 9.59 16.43
N ILE A 434 13.85 9.95 15.17
CA ILE A 434 14.03 11.33 14.69
C ILE A 434 13.17 12.29 15.52
N ALA A 435 11.90 11.96 15.79
CA ALA A 435 11.04 12.81 16.59
C ALA A 435 11.52 13.00 18.03
N ARG A 436 12.24 12.02 18.60
CA ARG A 436 12.85 12.12 19.94
C ARG A 436 14.13 12.94 19.94
N LYS A 437 15.05 12.69 18.99
CA LYS A 437 16.35 13.37 18.90
C LYS A 437 16.25 14.79 18.33
N HIS A 438 15.34 14.99 17.37
CA HIS A 438 15.16 16.22 16.62
C HIS A 438 13.67 16.62 16.56
N PRO A 439 13.07 17.04 17.69
CA PRO A 439 11.62 17.25 17.79
C PRO A 439 11.06 18.36 16.89
N LYS A 440 11.93 19.24 16.37
CA LYS A 440 11.61 20.36 15.47
C LYS A 440 11.59 19.98 13.98
N ILE A 441 12.11 18.81 13.60
CA ILE A 441 12.15 18.38 12.19
C ILE A 441 10.75 17.89 11.77
N PRO A 442 10.12 18.50 10.75
CA PRO A 442 8.86 18.02 10.20
C PRO A 442 9.00 16.61 9.65
N LEU A 443 8.08 15.72 9.98
CA LEU A 443 8.13 14.32 9.56
C LEU A 443 6.81 13.88 8.93
N PHE A 444 6.92 13.40 7.70
CA PHE A 444 5.86 12.67 7.01
C PHE A 444 6.43 11.41 6.38
N THR A 445 5.55 10.54 5.90
CA THR A 445 5.98 9.29 5.25
C THR A 445 5.13 9.00 4.04
N ILE A 446 5.78 8.48 3.00
CA ILE A 446 5.11 7.85 1.87
C ILE A 446 5.73 6.47 1.69
N HIS A 447 5.07 5.45 2.25
CA HIS A 447 5.54 4.06 2.23
C HIS A 447 6.95 3.92 2.81
N ASP A 448 7.92 3.59 1.96
CA ASP A 448 9.34 3.37 2.23
C ASP A 448 10.18 4.64 2.29
N SER A 449 9.55 5.81 2.17
CA SER A 449 10.23 7.10 2.25
C SER A 449 9.82 7.94 3.46
N VAL A 450 10.81 8.62 4.05
CA VAL A 450 10.59 9.70 5.03
C VAL A 450 10.69 11.03 4.31
N VAL A 451 9.68 11.88 4.50
CA VAL A 451 9.60 13.22 3.92
C VAL A 451 9.80 14.25 5.02
N THR A 452 10.63 15.25 4.74
CA THR A 452 10.93 16.40 5.60
C THR A 452 11.10 17.65 4.74
N THR A 453 11.49 18.79 5.34
CA THR A 453 11.87 19.99 4.60
C THR A 453 13.35 19.98 4.22
N VAL A 454 13.69 20.65 3.11
CA VAL A 454 15.08 20.84 2.67
C VAL A 454 15.93 21.45 3.80
N GLY A 455 17.16 20.97 3.93
CA GLY A 455 18.08 21.25 5.03
C GLY A 455 18.09 20.18 6.12
N ASN A 456 17.07 19.32 6.21
CA ASN A 456 16.98 18.25 7.21
C ASN A 456 17.31 16.86 6.65
N GLU A 457 17.42 16.70 5.33
CA GLU A 457 17.60 15.41 4.64
C GLU A 457 18.86 14.67 5.08
N GLY A 458 19.95 15.37 5.41
CA GLY A 458 21.18 14.76 5.91
C GLY A 458 20.96 14.03 7.23
N ILE A 459 20.31 14.69 8.20
CA ILE A 459 19.99 14.11 9.51
C ILE A 459 19.04 12.91 9.35
N VAL A 460 18.01 13.06 8.51
CA VAL A 460 17.05 11.99 8.24
C VAL A 460 17.76 10.79 7.58
N LYS A 461 18.61 11.03 6.58
CA LYS A 461 19.36 9.98 5.89
C LYS A 461 20.29 9.23 6.82
N GLU A 462 21.00 9.94 7.70
CA GLU A 462 21.91 9.31 8.67
C GLU A 462 21.15 8.40 9.64
N ILE A 463 20.07 8.92 10.25
CA ILE A 463 19.27 8.12 11.19
C ILE A 463 18.60 6.94 10.48
N MET A 464 18.10 7.14 9.26
CA MET A 464 17.57 6.05 8.44
C MET A 464 18.63 4.98 8.17
N HIS A 465 19.85 5.38 7.81
CA HIS A 465 20.93 4.43 7.53
C HIS A 465 21.24 3.58 8.76
N GLN A 466 21.53 4.22 9.88
CA GLN A 466 21.87 3.55 11.15
C GLN A 466 20.76 2.59 11.61
N GLU A 467 19.51 3.04 11.63
CA GLU A 467 18.41 2.21 12.13
C GLU A 467 18.05 1.07 11.18
N LEU A 468 18.11 1.29 9.87
CA LEU A 468 17.89 0.21 8.90
C LEU A 468 19.00 -0.85 9.02
N GLU A 469 20.26 -0.44 9.10
CA GLU A 469 21.39 -1.36 9.26
C GLU A 469 21.31 -2.13 10.59
N ARG A 470 20.96 -1.45 11.69
CA ARG A 470 20.74 -2.08 12.99
C ARG A 470 19.61 -3.13 12.94
N LEU A 471 18.50 -2.83 12.24
CA LEU A 471 17.33 -3.71 12.20
C LEU A 471 17.51 -4.90 11.25
N THR A 472 18.18 -4.71 10.11
CA THR A 472 18.30 -5.74 9.07
C THR A 472 19.63 -6.49 9.12
N GLY A 473 20.66 -5.90 9.74
CA GLY A 473 22.05 -6.33 9.65
C GLY A 473 22.69 -6.07 8.28
N LEU A 474 22.09 -5.19 7.47
CA LEU A 474 22.55 -4.87 6.11
C LEU A 474 22.57 -3.34 5.90
N PRO A 475 23.61 -2.77 5.30
CA PRO A 475 23.61 -1.35 5.01
C PRO A 475 22.59 -1.04 3.88
N PRO A 476 21.72 -0.03 4.05
CA PRO A 476 20.78 0.37 3.02
C PRO A 476 21.44 1.31 1.99
N THR A 477 20.94 1.30 0.76
CA THR A 477 21.20 2.41 -0.18
C THR A 477 20.02 3.38 -0.16
N LEU A 478 20.29 4.62 0.25
CA LEU A 478 19.30 5.68 0.38
C LEU A 478 19.45 6.74 -0.71
N ARG A 479 18.32 7.21 -1.26
CA ARG A 479 18.25 8.25 -2.28
C ARG A 479 17.54 9.47 -1.73
N ILE A 480 18.10 10.65 -1.97
CA ILE A 480 17.48 11.94 -1.66
C ILE A 480 16.83 12.45 -2.93
N LYS A 481 15.61 12.95 -2.83
CA LYS A 481 14.88 13.57 -3.94
C LYS A 481 14.10 14.79 -3.44
N ILE A 482 14.51 15.96 -3.90
CA ILE A 482 13.89 17.25 -3.60
C ILE A 482 12.61 17.38 -4.44
N TRP A 483 11.53 17.87 -3.84
CA TRP A 483 10.24 18.09 -4.51
C TRP A 483 10.22 19.47 -5.14
N ASP A 484 11.03 19.66 -6.17
CA ASP A 484 11.13 20.87 -6.98
C ASP A 484 10.80 20.59 -8.46
N GLU A 485 11.12 21.52 -9.34
CA GLU A 485 10.83 21.41 -10.77
C GLU A 485 11.54 20.21 -11.43
N HIS A 486 12.68 19.78 -10.87
CA HIS A 486 13.48 18.64 -11.31
C HIS A 486 13.04 17.32 -10.67
N TYR A 487 11.95 17.29 -9.91
CA TYR A 487 11.50 16.07 -9.22
C TYR A 487 11.23 14.87 -10.14
N ASP A 488 10.79 15.15 -11.37
CA ASP A 488 10.47 14.13 -12.38
C ASP A 488 11.70 13.72 -13.22
N GLU A 489 12.86 14.37 -13.01
CA GLU A 489 14.19 13.94 -13.48
C GLU A 489 14.77 12.83 -12.57
#